data_AF-A0A2R6DS49-F1
#
_entry.id   AF-A0A2R6DS49-F1
#
_cell.length_a   1.000
_cell.length_b   1.000
_cell.length_c   1.000
_cell.angle_alpha   90.00
_cell.angle_beta   90.00
_cell.angle_gamma   90.00
#
_symmetry.space_group_name_H-M   'P 1'
#
loop_
_entity.id
_entity.type
_entity.pdbx_description
1 polymer ?
#
loop_
_entity_poly.entity_id
_entity_poly.type
_entity_poly.pdbx_seq_one_letter_code
_entity_poly.pdbx_strand_id
1 'polypeptide(L)'
;HWSRNESVYMSGEVTVGDRTIELEDAPGHQGHTVSSTSPPAGWTWVQCNDFAEDDSAVLEALRLDGKLSLCFRVDGEVYPLNRVKDVLPFSPSANVVEHDEVGHWRFRGEGAGVELQATVESSPDHWQTVAYMMPDDSLRYNAHCSLSDLTVTYSVDGGPPETITSDAARAEWVSATPPIEGDYEPEWE
;
A
#
# COMPACT_ATOMS: atom_id res chain seq x y z
N HIS A 1 4.34 5.02 9.19
CA HIS A 1 3.04 5.06 8.53
C HIS A 1 2.10 4.25 9.40
N TRP A 2 1.03 4.86 9.92
CA TRP A 2 -0.02 4.10 10.60
C TRP A 2 -1.28 4.92 10.62
N SER A 3 -2.38 4.31 10.20
CA SER A 3 -3.72 4.82 10.44
C SER A 3 -4.48 3.77 11.25
N ARG A 4 -5.39 4.18 12.13
CA ARG A 4 -6.41 3.24 12.65
C ARG A 4 -7.53 3.00 11.65
N ASN A 5 -7.59 3.82 10.60
CA ASN A 5 -8.64 3.86 9.59
C ASN A 5 -8.11 3.31 8.24
N GLU A 6 -7.37 2.19 8.27
CA GLU A 6 -6.80 1.54 7.07
C GLU A 6 -7.89 0.98 6.13
N SER A 7 -9.11 0.87 6.63
CA SER A 7 -10.31 0.59 5.85
C SER A 7 -11.49 1.31 6.50
N VAL A 8 -12.24 2.04 5.68
CA VAL A 8 -13.48 2.74 6.04
C VAL A 8 -14.51 2.50 4.95
N TYR A 9 -15.79 2.59 5.28
CA TYR A 9 -16.85 2.60 4.28
C TYR A 9 -17.26 4.04 4.00
N MET A 10 -17.40 4.38 2.71
CA MET A 10 -17.72 5.72 2.25
C MET A 10 -19.01 5.67 1.42
N SER A 11 -19.93 6.58 1.73
CA SER A 11 -21.17 6.77 0.98
C SER A 11 -21.29 8.22 0.57
N GLY A 12 -21.81 8.48 -0.63
CA GLY A 12 -21.96 9.84 -1.17
C GLY A 12 -21.87 9.85 -2.68
N GLU A 13 -21.72 11.04 -3.26
CA GLU A 13 -21.73 11.25 -4.70
C GLU A 13 -20.36 11.76 -5.18
N VAL A 14 -19.85 11.19 -6.26
CA VAL A 14 -18.65 11.67 -6.97
C VAL A 14 -19.05 12.10 -8.37
N THR A 15 -18.79 13.37 -8.71
CA THR A 15 -19.03 13.91 -10.06
C THR A 15 -17.69 14.17 -10.78
N VAL A 16 -17.53 13.57 -11.95
CA VAL A 16 -16.37 13.72 -12.85
C VAL A 16 -16.85 14.13 -14.23
N GLY A 17 -16.61 15.39 -14.60
CA GLY A 17 -17.12 15.95 -15.85
C GLY A 17 -18.66 16.00 -15.85
N ASP A 18 -19.27 15.28 -16.77
CA ASP A 18 -20.73 15.12 -16.91
C ASP A 18 -21.26 13.82 -16.27
N ARG A 19 -20.39 13.03 -15.63
CA ARG A 19 -20.74 11.77 -14.99
C ARG A 19 -20.86 11.93 -13.49
N THR A 20 -21.93 11.40 -12.94
CA THR A 20 -22.18 11.34 -11.50
C THR A 20 -22.27 9.87 -11.08
N ILE A 21 -21.53 9.51 -10.03
CA ILE A 21 -21.45 8.17 -9.47
C ILE A 21 -21.89 8.24 -8.02
N GLU A 22 -22.96 7.52 -7.69
CA GLU A 22 -23.40 7.30 -6.32
C GLU A 22 -22.60 6.15 -5.71
N LEU A 23 -22.11 6.35 -4.52
CA LEU A 23 -21.37 5.38 -3.71
C LEU A 23 -22.23 5.02 -2.50
N GLU A 24 -22.40 3.74 -2.27
CA GLU A 24 -23.06 3.19 -1.08
C GLU A 24 -22.12 2.17 -0.44
N ASP A 25 -21.70 2.47 0.78
CA ASP A 25 -20.78 1.66 1.60
C ASP A 25 -19.55 1.17 0.79
N ALA A 26 -19.00 2.06 -0.04
CA ALA A 26 -17.85 1.75 -0.87
C ALA A 26 -16.58 1.64 -0.03
N PRO A 27 -15.68 0.69 -0.33
CA PRO A 27 -14.42 0.55 0.40
C PRO A 27 -13.52 1.77 0.17
N GLY A 28 -13.11 2.38 1.27
CA GLY A 28 -12.23 3.55 1.31
C GLY A 28 -11.02 3.30 2.21
N HIS A 29 -10.00 4.14 2.05
CA HIS A 29 -8.79 4.11 2.87
C HIS A 29 -8.48 5.52 3.36
N GLN A 30 -8.02 5.61 4.60
CA GLN A 30 -7.45 6.84 5.13
C GLN A 30 -6.05 6.54 5.65
N GLY A 31 -5.02 6.88 4.88
CA GLY A 31 -3.61 6.76 5.27
C GLY A 31 -3.07 8.00 5.98
N HIS A 32 -1.99 7.83 6.74
CA HIS A 32 -1.17 8.94 7.24
C HIS A 32 0.31 8.57 7.15
N THR A 33 1.05 9.34 6.36
CA THR A 33 2.51 9.26 6.29
C THR A 33 3.10 10.28 7.24
N VAL A 34 3.88 9.83 8.21
CA VAL A 34 4.74 10.70 9.04
C VAL A 34 6.17 10.43 8.61
N SER A 35 6.82 11.45 8.04
CA SER A 35 8.24 11.41 7.67
C SER A 35 9.06 12.41 8.49
N SER A 36 10.39 12.30 8.38
CA SER A 36 11.31 13.31 8.89
C SER A 36 11.11 14.67 8.22
N THR A 37 11.82 15.70 8.68
CA THR A 37 11.83 17.04 8.06
C THR A 37 12.30 17.04 6.60
N SER A 38 13.00 15.99 6.16
CA SER A 38 13.39 15.83 4.76
C SER A 38 12.50 14.79 4.07
N PRO A 39 12.00 15.08 2.86
CA PRO A 39 11.19 14.16 2.09
C PRO A 39 12.03 12.95 1.66
N PRO A 40 11.50 11.72 1.74
CA PRO A 40 12.23 10.53 1.34
C PRO A 40 12.54 10.54 -0.16
N ALA A 41 13.60 9.86 -0.59
CA ALA A 41 13.96 9.77 -2.01
C ALA A 41 12.98 8.93 -2.83
N GLY A 42 12.23 8.03 -2.19
CA GLY A 42 11.23 7.18 -2.81
C GLY A 42 10.58 6.23 -1.81
N TRP A 43 9.51 5.56 -2.25
CA TRP A 43 8.81 4.53 -1.49
C TRP A 43 8.08 3.56 -2.42
N THR A 44 7.78 2.38 -1.89
CA THR A 44 6.83 1.42 -2.51
C THR A 44 5.71 1.20 -1.51
N TRP A 45 4.46 1.33 -1.94
CA TRP A 45 3.29 1.19 -1.08
C TRP A 45 2.24 0.29 -1.73
N VAL A 46 1.52 -0.47 -0.91
CA VAL A 46 0.32 -1.18 -1.32
C VAL A 46 -0.72 -1.11 -0.23
N GLN A 47 -1.98 -0.98 -0.63
CA GLN A 47 -3.11 -1.22 0.23
C GLN A 47 -4.19 -2.02 -0.50
N CYS A 48 -4.83 -2.92 0.24
CA CYS A 48 -6.02 -3.62 -0.21
C CYS A 48 -6.97 -3.82 0.98
N ASN A 49 -8.25 -3.62 0.76
CA ASN A 49 -9.34 -3.88 1.71
C ASN A 49 -10.56 -4.50 1.01
N ASP A 50 -10.32 -5.19 -0.12
CA ASP A 50 -11.33 -5.82 -0.95
C ASP A 50 -10.80 -7.19 -1.41
N PHE A 51 -10.79 -8.16 -0.50
CA PHE A 51 -10.36 -9.53 -0.79
C PHE A 51 -11.57 -10.42 -1.07
N ALA A 52 -11.45 -11.30 -2.06
CA ALA A 52 -12.55 -12.13 -2.52
C ALA A 52 -13.01 -13.17 -1.47
N GLU A 53 -12.08 -13.63 -0.63
CA GLU A 53 -12.30 -14.70 0.34
C GLU A 53 -12.65 -14.19 1.75
N ASP A 54 -12.29 -12.95 2.10
CA ASP A 54 -12.53 -12.34 3.41
C ASP A 54 -12.72 -10.81 3.30
N ASP A 55 -13.96 -10.35 3.47
CA ASP A 55 -14.34 -8.93 3.40
C ASP A 55 -13.90 -8.11 4.62
N SER A 56 -13.43 -8.76 5.68
CA SER A 56 -12.85 -8.12 6.86
C SER A 56 -11.35 -7.84 6.69
N ALA A 57 -10.71 -8.56 5.75
CA ALA A 57 -9.27 -8.53 5.56
C ALA A 57 -8.79 -7.20 4.98
N VAL A 58 -7.67 -6.71 5.51
CA VAL A 58 -7.00 -5.50 5.05
C VAL A 58 -5.50 -5.71 5.12
N LEU A 59 -4.81 -5.36 4.05
CA LEU A 59 -3.35 -5.28 4.04
C LEU A 59 -2.95 -3.84 3.74
N GLU A 60 -1.99 -3.33 4.51
CA GLU A 60 -1.23 -2.14 4.16
C GLU A 60 0.27 -2.44 4.33
N ALA A 61 1.04 -2.21 3.28
CA ALA A 61 2.49 -2.30 3.32
C ALA A 61 3.15 -1.02 2.76
N LEU A 62 4.23 -0.59 3.41
CA LEU A 62 5.04 0.53 2.98
C LEU A 62 6.52 0.18 3.12
N ARG A 63 7.24 0.19 2.01
CA ARG A 63 8.69 0.21 2.01
C ARG A 63 9.20 1.64 1.94
N LEU A 64 9.97 2.04 2.93
CA LEU A 64 10.53 3.39 3.05
C LEU A 64 11.90 3.35 3.73
N ASP A 65 12.91 3.99 3.14
CA ASP A 65 14.29 4.04 3.66
C ASP A 65 14.87 2.67 4.05
N GLY A 66 14.59 1.64 3.23
CA GLY A 66 15.03 0.27 3.45
C GLY A 66 14.29 -0.48 4.56
N LYS A 67 13.23 0.11 5.13
CA LYS A 67 12.37 -0.51 6.14
C LYS A 67 11.06 -0.93 5.52
N LEU A 68 10.53 -2.08 5.94
CA LEU A 68 9.23 -2.58 5.50
C LEU A 68 8.24 -2.52 6.65
N SER A 69 7.31 -1.56 6.54
CA SER A 69 6.14 -1.46 7.39
C SER A 69 4.98 -2.27 6.82
N LEU A 70 4.26 -2.98 7.68
CA LEU A 70 3.21 -3.95 7.40
C LEU A 70 2.17 -3.85 8.51
N CYS A 71 0.91 -3.75 8.12
CA CYS A 71 -0.25 -3.97 8.97
C CYS A 71 -1.18 -4.92 8.22
N PHE A 72 -1.67 -5.93 8.92
CA PHE A 72 -2.61 -6.89 8.37
C PHE A 72 -3.79 -7.01 9.33
N ARG A 73 -5.01 -6.90 8.82
CA ARG A 73 -6.24 -7.17 9.54
C ARG A 73 -6.90 -8.38 8.90
N VAL A 74 -7.39 -9.29 9.72
CA VAL A 74 -8.12 -10.49 9.28
C VAL A 74 -8.93 -11.01 10.45
N ASP A 75 -10.13 -11.55 10.21
CA ASP A 75 -11.04 -12.05 11.25
C ASP A 75 -11.35 -11.02 12.37
N GLY A 76 -11.36 -9.72 12.02
CA GLY A 76 -11.57 -8.63 12.98
C GLY A 76 -10.40 -8.32 13.91
N GLU A 77 -9.28 -9.05 13.82
CA GLU A 77 -8.05 -8.82 14.58
C GLU A 77 -7.04 -8.00 13.77
N VAL A 78 -6.30 -7.12 14.43
CA VAL A 78 -5.28 -6.26 13.79
C VAL A 78 -3.89 -6.71 14.22
N TYR A 79 -3.06 -7.04 13.23
CA TYR A 79 -1.68 -7.48 13.37
C TYR A 79 -0.72 -6.37 12.90
N PRO A 80 -0.34 -5.44 13.79
CA PRO A 80 0.69 -4.47 13.49
C PRO A 80 2.06 -5.17 13.55
N LEU A 81 2.59 -5.52 12.39
CA LEU A 81 3.90 -6.15 12.26
C LEU A 81 5.06 -5.14 12.38
N ASN A 82 4.73 -3.88 12.68
CA ASN A 82 5.67 -2.81 12.99
C ASN A 82 5.11 -1.99 14.14
N ARG A 83 5.74 -2.06 15.31
CA ARG A 83 5.41 -1.18 16.43
C ARG A 83 6.37 0.02 16.42
N VAL A 84 6.04 1.09 17.15
CA VAL A 84 6.89 2.29 17.26
C VAL A 84 8.34 1.96 17.65
N LYS A 85 8.55 0.94 18.48
CA LYS A 85 9.89 0.42 18.85
C LYS A 85 10.68 -0.17 17.68
N ASP A 86 10.00 -0.58 16.61
CA ASP A 86 10.55 -1.23 15.42
C ASP A 86 10.66 -0.25 14.22
N VAL A 87 10.27 1.01 14.40
CA VAL A 87 10.39 2.06 13.37
C VAL A 87 11.71 2.83 13.53
N LEU A 88 12.27 2.90 14.75
CA LEU A 88 13.53 3.59 15.04
C LEU A 88 14.31 2.88 16.17
N PRO A 89 15.60 2.52 15.98
CA PRO A 89 16.41 2.56 14.77
C PRO A 89 16.40 1.24 13.95
N PHE A 90 15.72 0.19 14.39
CA PHE A 90 15.78 -1.14 13.77
C PHE A 90 14.43 -1.57 13.19
N SER A 91 14.36 -1.84 11.88
CA SER A 91 13.21 -2.53 11.26
C SER A 91 13.03 -3.91 11.91
N PRO A 92 11.80 -4.46 12.01
CA PRO A 92 11.64 -5.86 12.39
C PRO A 92 12.45 -6.72 11.41
N SER A 93 13.39 -7.52 11.92
CA SER A 93 14.17 -8.45 11.08
C SER A 93 13.31 -9.51 10.38
N ALA A 94 12.09 -9.68 10.86
CA ALA A 94 11.08 -10.57 10.33
C ALA A 94 10.42 -10.04 9.04
N ASN A 95 10.44 -8.73 8.80
CA ASN A 95 9.87 -8.13 7.60
C ASN A 95 10.94 -8.04 6.52
N VAL A 96 10.72 -8.70 5.40
CA VAL A 96 11.71 -8.83 4.32
C VAL A 96 11.06 -8.51 2.99
N VAL A 97 11.71 -7.64 2.24
CA VAL A 97 11.41 -7.41 0.83
C VAL A 97 12.19 -8.45 0.03
N GLU A 98 11.49 -9.31 -0.68
CA GLU A 98 12.08 -10.39 -1.48
C GLU A 98 12.31 -9.95 -2.92
N HIS A 99 11.43 -9.11 -3.45
CA HIS A 99 11.51 -8.53 -4.78
C HIS A 99 10.78 -7.18 -4.77
N ASP A 100 11.30 -6.16 -5.47
CA ASP A 100 10.71 -4.83 -5.56
C ASP A 100 11.13 -4.19 -6.88
N GLU A 101 10.32 -4.43 -7.91
CA GLU A 101 10.40 -3.81 -9.23
C GLU A 101 9.04 -3.17 -9.53
N VAL A 102 9.02 -2.14 -10.38
CA VAL A 102 7.77 -1.44 -10.69
C VAL A 102 6.78 -2.41 -11.34
N GLY A 103 5.61 -2.57 -10.72
CA GLY A 103 4.59 -3.54 -11.12
C GLY A 103 4.78 -4.95 -10.59
N HIS A 104 5.84 -5.24 -9.84
CA HIS A 104 6.01 -6.52 -9.15
C HIS A 104 6.69 -6.33 -7.79
N TRP A 105 5.93 -6.50 -6.72
CA TRP A 105 6.45 -6.40 -5.36
C TRP A 105 6.12 -7.66 -4.56
N ARG A 106 7.14 -8.29 -3.99
CA ARG A 106 7.00 -9.47 -3.14
C ARG A 106 7.69 -9.25 -1.81
N PHE A 107 6.97 -9.53 -0.74
CA PHE A 107 7.47 -9.36 0.61
C PHE A 107 6.86 -10.36 1.58
N ARG A 108 7.51 -10.50 2.73
CA ARG A 108 7.01 -11.30 3.86
C ARG A 108 7.13 -10.53 5.16
N GLY A 109 6.28 -10.89 6.11
CA GLY A 109 6.30 -10.36 7.47
C GLY A 109 5.91 -11.44 8.46
N GLU A 110 6.48 -11.35 9.66
CA GLU A 110 6.16 -12.26 10.76
C GLU A 110 6.17 -11.49 12.08
N GLY A 111 5.18 -11.75 12.93
CA GLY A 111 5.09 -11.16 14.25
C GLY A 111 3.68 -11.21 14.81
N ALA A 112 3.55 -11.00 16.13
CA ALA A 112 2.24 -10.97 16.80
C ALA A 112 1.35 -12.21 16.54
N GLY A 113 1.95 -13.37 16.28
CA GLY A 113 1.22 -14.61 15.99
C GLY A 113 0.86 -14.80 14.51
N VAL A 114 1.16 -13.86 13.62
CA VAL A 114 0.92 -14.03 12.18
C VAL A 114 2.22 -14.14 11.39
N GLU A 115 2.26 -15.04 10.41
CA GLU A 115 3.24 -15.08 9.32
C GLU A 115 2.48 -14.82 8.01
N LEU A 116 2.98 -13.92 7.16
CA LEU A 116 2.39 -13.66 5.85
C LEU A 116 3.44 -13.45 4.78
N GLN A 117 3.07 -13.79 3.55
CA GLN A 117 3.76 -13.44 2.31
C GLN A 117 2.74 -12.81 1.36
N ALA A 118 3.13 -11.70 0.74
CA ALA A 118 2.29 -11.02 -0.24
C ALA A 118 3.05 -10.84 -1.55
N THR A 119 2.32 -10.98 -2.66
CA THR A 119 2.79 -10.69 -4.01
C THR A 119 1.80 -9.72 -4.64
N VAL A 120 2.32 -8.60 -5.12
CA VAL A 120 1.60 -7.56 -5.86
C VAL A 120 2.07 -7.62 -7.31
N GLU A 121 1.14 -7.70 -8.25
CA GLU A 121 1.39 -7.64 -9.68
C GLU A 121 0.51 -6.55 -10.30
N SER A 122 1.08 -5.73 -11.19
CA SER A 122 0.32 -4.65 -11.85
C SER A 122 0.50 -4.72 -13.35
N SER A 123 -0.61 -4.66 -14.07
CA SER A 123 -0.59 -4.62 -15.53
C SER A 123 0.13 -3.36 -16.02
N PRO A 124 0.96 -3.45 -17.09
CA PRO A 124 1.59 -2.28 -17.70
C PRO A 124 0.57 -1.28 -18.29
N ASP A 125 -0.69 -1.68 -18.46
CA ASP A 125 -1.72 -0.85 -19.08
C ASP A 125 -2.57 -0.06 -18.06
N HIS A 126 -2.35 -0.23 -16.75
CA HIS A 126 -3.22 0.29 -15.69
C HIS A 126 -2.58 1.40 -14.83
N TRP A 127 -1.52 2.04 -15.33
CA TRP A 127 -0.82 3.07 -14.59
C TRP A 127 -1.47 4.44 -14.71
N GLN A 128 -1.46 5.16 -13.60
CA GLN A 128 -1.66 6.60 -13.51
C GLN A 128 -0.37 7.22 -13.00
N THR A 129 0.10 8.27 -13.66
CA THR A 129 1.35 8.94 -13.32
C THR A 129 1.09 10.34 -12.82
N VAL A 130 1.79 10.74 -11.76
CA VAL A 130 1.70 12.09 -11.20
C VAL A 130 3.02 12.48 -10.57
N ALA A 131 3.37 13.77 -10.66
CA ALA A 131 4.51 14.31 -9.93
C ALA A 131 4.06 15.13 -8.72
N TYR A 132 4.71 14.90 -7.58
CA TYR A 132 4.52 15.63 -6.35
C TYR A 132 5.68 16.61 -6.14
N MET A 133 5.35 17.84 -5.78
CA MET A 133 6.32 18.78 -5.23
C MET A 133 6.45 18.54 -3.73
N MET A 134 7.66 18.25 -3.28
CA MET A 134 7.97 18.06 -1.87
C MET A 134 8.23 19.42 -1.19
N PRO A 135 8.23 19.50 0.17
CA PRO A 135 8.45 20.77 0.88
C PRO A 135 9.82 21.44 0.66
N ASP A 136 10.77 20.73 0.05
CA ASP A 136 12.10 21.24 -0.33
C ASP A 136 12.19 21.58 -1.83
N ASP A 137 11.04 21.75 -2.49
CA ASP A 137 10.87 22.01 -3.93
C ASP A 137 11.40 20.90 -4.85
N SER A 138 11.84 19.76 -4.29
CA SER A 138 12.22 18.60 -5.09
C SER A 138 10.97 17.84 -5.59
N LEU A 139 11.09 17.21 -6.76
CA LEU A 139 10.00 16.42 -7.34
C LEU A 139 10.09 14.95 -6.93
N ARG A 140 8.92 14.32 -6.78
CA ARG A 140 8.76 12.87 -6.73
C ARG A 140 7.76 12.43 -7.77
N TYR A 141 8.09 11.36 -8.47
CA TYR A 141 7.30 10.82 -9.56
C TYR A 141 6.64 9.54 -9.06
N ASN A 142 5.31 9.49 -9.09
CA ASN A 142 4.52 8.35 -8.67
C ASN A 142 3.92 7.64 -9.86
N ALA A 143 4.16 6.33 -9.93
CA ALA A 143 3.42 5.40 -10.76
C ALA A 143 2.44 4.64 -9.86
N HIS A 144 1.15 4.94 -10.03
CA HIS A 144 0.05 4.41 -9.22
C HIS A 144 -0.82 3.46 -10.06
N CYS A 145 -1.16 2.30 -9.51
CA CYS A 145 -2.12 1.36 -10.08
C CYS A 145 -3.21 1.08 -9.03
N SER A 146 -4.49 1.28 -9.38
CA SER A 146 -5.63 0.92 -8.51
C SER A 146 -6.26 -0.44 -8.85
N LEU A 147 -5.65 -1.18 -9.78
CA LEU A 147 -6.14 -2.45 -10.33
C LEU A 147 -5.01 -3.49 -10.30
N SER A 148 -4.25 -3.50 -9.21
CA SER A 148 -3.17 -4.46 -9.00
C SER A 148 -3.75 -5.77 -8.48
N ASP A 149 -3.25 -6.88 -9.00
CA ASP A 149 -3.47 -8.20 -8.43
C ASP A 149 -2.65 -8.32 -7.15
N LEU A 150 -3.29 -8.78 -6.08
CA LEU A 150 -2.66 -9.04 -4.80
C LEU A 150 -3.02 -10.46 -4.36
N THR A 151 -1.99 -11.26 -4.08
CA THR A 151 -2.13 -12.55 -3.39
C THR A 151 -1.45 -12.47 -2.04
N VAL A 152 -2.17 -12.82 -0.98
CA VAL A 152 -1.64 -12.93 0.38
C VAL A 152 -1.81 -14.36 0.85
N THR A 153 -0.71 -15.00 1.22
CA THR A 153 -0.74 -16.27 1.96
C THR A 153 -0.31 -16.00 3.39
N TYR A 154 -1.13 -16.39 4.36
CA TYR A 154 -0.86 -16.13 5.78
C TYR A 154 -1.21 -17.32 6.67
N SER A 155 -0.67 -17.34 7.89
CA SER A 155 -1.07 -18.28 8.94
C SER A 155 -1.10 -17.57 10.29
N VAL A 156 -2.08 -17.91 11.13
CA VAL A 156 -2.25 -17.36 12.48
C VAL A 156 -1.97 -18.44 13.52
N ASP A 157 -1.14 -18.11 14.51
CA ASP A 157 -0.70 -18.96 15.62
C ASP A 157 -0.17 -20.34 15.20
N GLY A 158 0.50 -20.40 14.05
CA GLY A 158 1.02 -21.65 13.47
C GLY A 158 -0.06 -22.60 12.95
N GLY A 159 -1.26 -22.08 12.72
CA GLY A 159 -2.36 -22.77 12.05
C GLY A 159 -2.07 -23.10 10.57
N PRO A 160 -3.02 -23.74 9.88
CA PRO A 160 -2.88 -23.99 8.46
C PRO A 160 -2.77 -22.67 7.67
N PRO A 161 -1.98 -22.63 6.59
CA PRO A 161 -1.89 -21.45 5.75
C PRO A 161 -3.20 -21.25 4.96
N GLU A 162 -3.62 -19.99 4.87
CA GLU A 162 -4.75 -19.52 4.10
C GLU A 162 -4.27 -18.57 3.01
N THR A 163 -4.98 -18.52 1.89
CA THR A 163 -4.67 -17.62 0.78
C THR A 163 -5.90 -16.79 0.45
N ILE A 164 -5.69 -15.48 0.35
CA ILE A 164 -6.69 -14.51 -0.08
C ILE A 164 -6.16 -13.70 -1.26
N THR A 165 -7.06 -13.29 -2.15
CA THR A 165 -6.75 -12.65 -3.42
C THR A 165 -7.63 -11.42 -3.68
N SER A 166 -7.10 -10.47 -4.43
CA SER A 166 -7.79 -9.25 -4.87
C SER A 166 -7.24 -8.81 -6.21
N ASP A 167 -8.08 -8.28 -7.09
CA ASP A 167 -7.72 -7.58 -8.33
C ASP A 167 -7.88 -6.04 -8.19
N ALA A 168 -8.17 -5.58 -6.98
CA ALA A 168 -8.49 -4.19 -6.65
C ALA A 168 -7.46 -3.57 -5.68
N ALA A 169 -6.26 -4.14 -5.59
CA ALA A 169 -5.21 -3.56 -4.76
C ALA A 169 -4.69 -2.25 -5.37
N ARG A 170 -4.36 -1.31 -4.48
CA ARG A 170 -3.75 -0.02 -4.83
C ARG A 170 -2.27 -0.10 -4.56
N ALA A 171 -1.44 0.04 -5.58
CA ALA A 171 0.00 -0.03 -5.47
C ALA A 171 0.67 1.22 -6.05
N GLU A 172 1.71 1.70 -5.38
CA GLU A 172 2.49 2.87 -5.75
C GLU A 172 3.98 2.56 -5.76
N TRP A 173 4.67 3.07 -6.78
CA TRP A 173 6.12 3.20 -6.80
C TRP A 173 6.48 4.66 -6.98
N VAL A 174 7.22 5.20 -6.03
CA VAL A 174 7.61 6.61 -6.04
C VAL A 174 9.12 6.76 -5.99
N SER A 175 9.64 7.64 -6.83
CA SER A 175 11.08 7.89 -6.94
C SER A 175 11.38 9.35 -7.33
N ALA A 176 12.64 9.76 -7.18
CA ALA A 176 13.16 11.04 -7.67
C ALA A 176 13.28 11.10 -9.20
N THR A 177 13.17 9.96 -9.89
CA THR A 177 13.08 9.85 -11.35
C THR A 177 11.82 9.08 -11.72
N PRO A 178 11.20 9.33 -12.89
CA PRO A 178 10.06 8.55 -13.39
C PRO A 178 10.29 7.04 -13.27
N PRO A 179 9.46 6.30 -12.48
CA PRO A 179 9.58 4.85 -12.33
C PRO A 179 9.22 4.09 -13.62
N ILE A 180 8.29 4.64 -14.40
CA ILE A 180 7.86 4.17 -15.73
C ILE A 180 7.80 5.33 -16.71
N GLU A 181 7.75 5.03 -18.00
CA GLU A 181 7.38 6.01 -19.02
C GLU A 181 5.93 6.45 -18.82
N GLY A 182 5.67 7.75 -18.91
CA GLY A 182 4.35 8.32 -18.73
C GLY A 182 4.40 9.85 -18.60
N ASP A 183 3.23 10.46 -18.57
CA ASP A 183 3.08 11.90 -18.38
C ASP A 183 2.97 12.20 -16.89
N TYR A 184 4.05 12.74 -16.33
CA TYR A 184 4.09 13.20 -14.94
C TYR A 184 4.00 14.72 -14.95
N GLU A 185 2.90 15.27 -15.41
CA GLU A 185 2.70 16.72 -15.36
C GLU A 185 2.38 17.13 -13.93
N PRO A 186 3.14 18.09 -13.37
CA PRO A 186 2.55 18.89 -12.34
C PRO A 186 2.70 20.37 -12.75
N GLU A 187 1.58 21.01 -13.04
CA GLU A 187 1.58 22.44 -13.34
C GLU A 187 1.84 23.22 -12.04
N TRP A 188 3.04 23.77 -11.89
CA TRP A 188 3.36 24.69 -10.81
C TRP A 188 3.90 26.00 -11.43
N GLU A 189 3.12 27.08 -11.33
CA GLU A 189 3.52 28.45 -11.70
C GLU A 189 4.41 29.10 -10.62
#